data_AF-Q0CWP2-F1
#
_entry.id   AF-Q0CWP2-F1
#
_cell.length_a   1.000
_cell.length_b   1.000
_cell.length_c   1.000
_cell.angle_alpha   90.00
_cell.angle_beta   90.00
_cell.angle_gamma   90.00
#
_symmetry.space_group_name_H-M   'P 1'
#
loop_
_entity.id
_entity.type
_entity.pdbx_description
1 polymer ?
#
loop_
_entity_poly.entity_id
_entity_poly.type
_entity_poly.pdbx_seq_one_letter_code
_entity_poly.pdbx_strand_id
1 'polypeptide(L)'
;MIRRALKLRQPIESFIQHWDSQKLDYLRPTPVEWKQLEYLLELLYPFYIFTSCLSENTGPTVHRVYDIYNDLFDHLDLAINRLRNKRASWKQQILEGLEEAHKKLRKYYRRTYQAEGYIYAIATILDPTSKLEKFKTATWLDDDTDWYQKYRTVFEKVFHFYRSQNPSVNTPSTVSDPLSGLNKAFYHLSKRRRLATSSETFEELKAYLDIEGTTGQTDIIAYWKSRRNQFPILYSMARDFLTVATNGVSVERLFNSSRDICHYRRSRLYPDTIEAIMLQMCTDRFTINEEYQQILDEVDPDSIVFVHKEEDDDTTEAPLYISDNEDMDDMDEDPEDGLLPEPPHTTRTVKETRSLRHHERRPGQYKE
;
A
#
# COMPACT_ATOMS: atom_id res chain seq x y z
N MET A 1 -0.91 19.63 -3.64
CA MET A 1 -1.56 20.92 -3.99
C MET A 1 -2.74 21.22 -3.06
N ILE A 2 -3.78 20.39 -3.02
CA ILE A 2 -4.98 20.57 -2.19
C ILE A 2 -4.64 20.79 -0.70
N ARG A 3 -3.87 19.87 -0.08
CA ARG A 3 -3.37 20.01 1.31
C ARG A 3 -2.73 21.38 1.57
N ARG A 4 -1.91 21.87 0.64
CA ARG A 4 -1.23 23.18 0.75
C ARG A 4 -2.20 24.35 0.57
N ALA A 5 -3.16 24.24 -0.33
CA ALA A 5 -4.19 25.26 -0.53
C ALA A 5 -5.05 25.43 0.74
N LEU A 6 -5.44 24.33 1.39
CA LEU A 6 -6.18 24.35 2.65
C LEU A 6 -5.35 24.93 3.79
N LYS A 7 -4.09 24.52 3.96
CA LYS A 7 -3.16 25.13 4.94
C LYS A 7 -2.97 26.63 4.74
N LEU A 8 -3.01 27.09 3.49
CA LEU A 8 -2.81 28.50 3.13
C LEU A 8 -4.14 29.25 2.91
N ARG A 9 -5.28 28.72 3.34
CA ARG A 9 -6.60 29.33 3.11
C ARG A 9 -6.66 30.78 3.56
N GLN A 10 -6.29 31.08 4.80
CA GLN A 10 -6.28 32.44 5.34
C GLN A 10 -5.29 33.36 4.58
N PRO A 11 -4.02 32.98 4.35
CA PRO A 11 -3.11 33.75 3.51
C PRO A 11 -3.64 34.01 2.09
N ILE A 12 -4.27 33.03 1.44
CA ILE A 12 -4.83 33.14 0.09
C ILE A 12 -5.99 34.15 0.10
N GLU A 13 -6.92 34.02 1.03
CA GLU A 13 -8.05 34.95 1.15
C GLU A 13 -7.58 36.39 1.45
N SER A 14 -6.60 36.56 2.35
CA SER A 14 -6.01 37.86 2.67
C SER A 14 -5.26 38.46 1.48
N PHE A 15 -4.51 37.66 0.73
CA PHE A 15 -3.81 38.11 -0.46
C PHE A 15 -4.76 38.64 -1.53
N ILE A 16 -5.85 37.91 -1.80
CA ILE A 16 -6.87 38.32 -2.79
C ILE A 16 -7.58 39.59 -2.32
N GLN A 17 -7.91 39.71 -1.03
CA GLN A 17 -8.54 40.92 -0.46
C GLN A 17 -7.63 42.15 -0.50
N HIS A 18 -6.33 41.98 -0.27
CA HIS A 18 -5.38 43.09 -0.24
C HIS A 18 -5.02 43.61 -1.64
N TRP A 19 -4.99 42.70 -2.62
CA TRP A 19 -4.69 43.03 -4.01
C TRP A 19 -6.00 43.37 -4.75
N ASP A 20 -6.66 44.44 -4.29
CA ASP A 20 -7.93 45.03 -4.75
C ASP A 20 -7.89 45.42 -6.23
N SER A 21 -7.81 44.41 -7.07
CA SER A 21 -7.99 44.48 -8.50
C SER A 21 -9.16 43.55 -8.78
N GLN A 22 -10.24 44.10 -9.35
CA GLN A 22 -11.40 43.34 -9.87
C GLN A 22 -10.99 42.15 -10.78
N LYS A 23 -9.72 42.11 -11.20
CA LYS A 23 -9.07 41.03 -11.94
C LYS A 23 -8.74 39.77 -11.11
N LEU A 24 -8.81 39.77 -9.79
CA LEU A 24 -8.49 38.58 -8.97
C LEU A 24 -9.68 38.05 -8.17
N ASP A 25 -10.77 38.82 -8.05
CA ASP A 25 -11.97 38.40 -7.32
C ASP A 25 -12.61 37.13 -7.90
N TYR A 26 -12.57 36.95 -9.23
CA TYR A 26 -13.10 35.74 -9.87
C TYR A 26 -12.28 34.48 -9.58
N LEU A 27 -11.07 34.61 -9.02
CA LEU A 27 -10.21 33.50 -8.59
C LEU A 27 -10.40 33.15 -7.11
N ARG A 28 -11.23 33.90 -6.38
CA ARG A 28 -11.49 33.65 -4.97
C ARG A 28 -12.35 32.39 -4.81
N PRO A 29 -11.85 31.33 -4.15
CA PRO A 29 -12.67 30.16 -3.91
C PRO A 29 -13.84 30.52 -2.99
N THR A 30 -15.03 30.12 -3.40
CA THR A 30 -16.26 30.23 -2.62
C THR A 30 -16.20 29.31 -1.39
N PRO A 31 -17.03 29.55 -0.36
CA PRO A 31 -17.13 28.64 0.79
C PRO A 31 -17.44 27.19 0.37
N VAL A 32 -18.24 27.02 -0.68
CA VAL A 32 -18.57 25.71 -1.24
C VAL A 32 -17.36 25.05 -1.88
N GLU A 33 -16.54 25.79 -2.65
CA GLU A 33 -15.32 25.26 -3.25
C GLU A 33 -14.26 24.89 -2.20
N TRP A 34 -14.18 25.62 -1.08
CA TRP A 34 -13.35 25.20 0.05
C TRP A 34 -13.82 23.87 0.65
N LYS A 35 -15.13 23.69 0.85
CA LYS A 35 -15.71 22.41 1.30
C LYS A 35 -15.45 21.27 0.29
N GLN A 36 -15.50 21.57 -1.01
CA GLN A 36 -15.14 20.61 -2.05
C GLN A 36 -13.67 20.17 -1.95
N LEU A 37 -12.75 21.11 -1.69
CA LEU A 37 -11.32 20.80 -1.52
C LEU A 37 -11.06 19.93 -0.28
N GLU A 38 -11.76 20.17 0.82
CA GLU A 38 -11.69 19.33 2.02
C GLU A 38 -12.16 17.90 1.70
N TYR A 39 -13.31 17.76 1.03
CA TYR A 39 -13.83 16.45 0.64
C TYR A 39 -12.90 15.72 -0.35
N LEU A 40 -12.34 16.42 -1.33
CA LEU A 40 -11.36 15.85 -2.24
C LEU A 40 -10.07 15.42 -1.53
N LEU A 41 -9.65 16.13 -0.50
CA LEU A 41 -8.49 15.74 0.30
C LEU A 41 -8.75 14.39 0.98
N GLU A 42 -9.90 14.22 1.62
CA GLU A 42 -10.31 12.97 2.26
C GLU A 42 -10.39 11.81 1.26
N LEU A 43 -11.01 12.04 0.10
CA LEU A 43 -11.11 11.04 -0.95
C LEU A 43 -9.75 10.58 -1.48
N LEU A 44 -8.79 11.51 -1.61
CA LEU A 44 -7.46 11.22 -2.13
C LEU A 44 -6.48 10.74 -1.05
N TYR A 45 -6.83 10.82 0.23
CA TYR A 45 -5.92 10.52 1.33
C TYR A 45 -5.41 9.07 1.32
N PRO A 46 -6.26 8.02 1.19
CA PRO A 46 -5.76 6.65 1.13
C PRO A 46 -4.83 6.39 -0.07
N PHE A 47 -5.10 7.02 -1.22
CA PHE A 47 -4.23 6.94 -2.40
C PHE A 47 -2.86 7.55 -2.12
N TYR A 48 -2.83 8.69 -1.42
CA TYR A 48 -1.59 9.34 -1.02
C TYR A 48 -0.79 8.46 -0.04
N ILE A 49 -1.44 7.91 0.98
CA ILE A 49 -0.79 7.05 1.98
C ILE A 49 -0.17 5.82 1.30
N PHE A 50 -0.96 5.06 0.54
CA PHE A 50 -0.42 3.86 -0.12
C PHE A 50 0.68 4.19 -1.13
N THR A 51 0.54 5.28 -1.91
CA THR A 51 1.60 5.70 -2.82
C THR A 51 2.87 6.07 -2.07
N SER A 52 2.75 6.73 -0.92
CA SER A 52 3.90 7.10 -0.07
C SER A 52 4.58 5.86 0.50
N CYS A 53 3.83 4.95 1.11
CA CYS A 53 4.36 3.70 1.66
C CYS A 53 5.00 2.82 0.58
N LEU A 54 4.40 2.72 -0.61
CA LEU A 54 4.99 1.99 -1.73
C LEU A 54 6.28 2.65 -2.23
N SER A 55 6.39 3.97 -2.12
CA SER A 55 7.56 4.76 -2.54
C SER A 55 8.68 4.78 -1.51
N GLU A 56 8.44 4.26 -0.31
CA GLU A 56 9.48 4.06 0.70
C GLU A 56 10.33 2.84 0.36
N ASN A 57 11.62 2.91 0.70
CA ASN A 57 12.57 1.83 0.45
C ASN A 57 12.77 0.95 1.70
N THR A 58 11.75 0.86 2.55
CA THR A 58 11.81 0.28 3.91
C THR A 58 11.46 -1.20 3.96
N GLY A 59 11.34 -1.88 2.82
CA GLY A 59 11.13 -3.33 2.78
C GLY A 59 10.40 -3.83 1.52
N PRO A 60 10.06 -5.12 1.48
CA PRO A 60 9.33 -5.70 0.37
C PRO A 60 7.89 -5.19 0.37
N THR A 61 7.38 -4.67 -0.75
CA THR A 61 6.01 -4.15 -0.83
C THR A 61 5.10 -4.92 -1.78
N VAL A 62 5.69 -5.71 -2.70
CA VAL A 62 4.99 -6.45 -3.75
C VAL A 62 3.94 -7.44 -3.25
N HIS A 63 4.15 -8.03 -2.06
CA HIS A 63 3.20 -8.94 -1.43
C HIS A 63 1.90 -8.25 -0.94
N ARG A 64 1.92 -6.93 -0.76
CA ARG A 64 0.77 -6.12 -0.29
C ARG A 64 -0.11 -5.57 -1.41
N VAL A 65 0.30 -5.73 -2.67
CA VAL A 65 -0.38 -5.10 -3.82
C VAL A 65 -1.87 -5.44 -3.86
N TYR A 66 -2.24 -6.71 -3.63
CA TYR A 66 -3.66 -7.09 -3.59
C TYR A 66 -4.44 -6.43 -2.44
N ASP A 67 -3.83 -6.26 -1.26
CA ASP A 67 -4.49 -5.62 -0.12
C ASP A 67 -4.75 -4.14 -0.41
N ILE A 68 -3.72 -3.46 -0.93
CA ILE A 68 -3.80 -2.05 -1.31
C ILE A 68 -4.91 -1.83 -2.34
N TYR A 69 -5.01 -2.68 -3.36
CA TYR A 69 -6.09 -2.55 -4.34
C TYR A 69 -7.46 -2.76 -3.71
N ASN A 70 -7.62 -3.78 -2.87
CA ASN A 70 -8.90 -4.06 -2.21
C ASN A 70 -9.32 -2.89 -1.30
N ASP A 71 -8.42 -2.37 -0.48
CA ASP A 71 -8.69 -1.24 0.40
C ASP A 71 -9.07 0.02 -0.41
N LEU A 72 -8.42 0.25 -1.55
CA LEU A 72 -8.76 1.36 -2.45
C LEU A 72 -10.11 1.17 -3.15
N PHE A 73 -10.48 -0.05 -3.54
CA PHE A 73 -11.81 -0.34 -4.08
C PHE A 73 -12.88 -0.09 -3.01
N ASP A 74 -12.71 -0.68 -1.82
CA ASP A 74 -13.65 -0.52 -0.71
C ASP A 74 -13.85 0.96 -0.36
N HIS A 75 -12.76 1.74 -0.33
CA HIS A 75 -12.83 3.20 -0.13
C HIS A 75 -13.63 3.91 -1.21
N LEU A 76 -13.37 3.62 -2.49
CA LEU A 76 -14.12 4.23 -3.61
C LEU A 76 -15.59 3.84 -3.59
N ASP A 77 -15.92 2.58 -3.30
CA ASP A 77 -17.31 2.12 -3.26
C ASP A 77 -18.08 2.72 -2.09
N LEU A 78 -17.45 2.86 -0.92
CA LEU A 78 -18.04 3.59 0.20
C LEU A 78 -18.35 5.04 -0.19
N ALA A 79 -17.42 5.72 -0.87
CA ALA A 79 -17.62 7.09 -1.34
C ALA A 79 -18.74 7.19 -2.40
N ILE A 80 -18.75 6.30 -3.39
CA ILE A 80 -19.78 6.23 -4.44
C ILE A 80 -21.16 6.00 -3.83
N ASN A 81 -21.28 5.03 -2.90
CA ASN A 81 -22.56 4.72 -2.27
C ASN A 81 -23.10 5.89 -1.44
N ARG A 82 -22.23 6.66 -0.78
CA ARG A 82 -22.62 7.88 -0.02
C ARG A 82 -23.13 8.99 -0.94
N LEU A 83 -22.54 9.17 -2.12
CA LEU A 83 -22.91 10.23 -3.05
C LEU A 83 -24.09 9.88 -3.95
N ARG A 84 -24.43 8.60 -4.11
CA ARG A 84 -25.43 8.11 -5.06
C ARG A 84 -26.80 8.79 -4.94
N ASN A 85 -27.21 9.14 -3.72
CA ASN A 85 -28.52 9.75 -3.45
C ASN A 85 -28.47 11.28 -3.32
N LYS A 86 -27.27 11.89 -3.42
CA LYS A 86 -27.08 13.33 -3.19
C LYS A 86 -27.32 14.13 -4.47
N ARG A 87 -28.13 15.19 -4.42
CA ARG A 87 -28.59 15.90 -5.65
C ARG A 87 -27.78 17.14 -6.01
N ALA A 88 -26.96 17.67 -5.11
CA ALA A 88 -26.17 18.87 -5.39
C ALA A 88 -25.25 18.65 -6.60
N SER A 89 -25.20 19.62 -7.52
CA SER A 89 -24.47 19.51 -8.79
C SER A 89 -23.00 19.11 -8.60
N TRP A 90 -22.30 19.73 -7.65
CA TRP A 90 -20.90 19.40 -7.38
C TRP A 90 -20.70 18.00 -6.79
N LYS A 91 -21.66 17.49 -6.00
CA LYS A 91 -21.64 16.12 -5.46
C LYS A 91 -21.82 15.10 -6.59
N GLN A 92 -22.67 15.40 -7.57
CA GLN A 92 -22.84 14.59 -8.78
C GLN A 92 -21.58 14.60 -9.67
N GLN A 93 -20.93 15.75 -9.84
CA GLN A 93 -19.64 15.82 -10.55
C GLN A 93 -18.55 14.96 -9.88
N ILE A 94 -18.50 14.96 -8.54
CA ILE A 94 -17.56 14.10 -7.81
C ILE A 94 -17.94 12.63 -7.95
N LEU A 95 -19.22 12.28 -7.92
CA LEU A 95 -19.70 10.92 -8.17
C LEU A 95 -19.24 10.40 -9.54
N GLU A 96 -19.45 11.19 -10.60
CA GLU A 96 -18.96 10.86 -11.95
C GLU A 96 -17.43 10.65 -11.96
N GLY A 97 -16.69 11.54 -11.29
CA GLY A 97 -15.24 11.43 -11.14
C GLY A 97 -14.81 10.16 -10.41
N LEU A 98 -15.53 9.74 -9.36
CA LEU A 98 -15.26 8.52 -8.62
C LEU A 98 -15.57 7.26 -9.42
N GLU A 99 -16.66 7.26 -10.21
CA GLU A 99 -16.97 6.15 -11.11
C GLU A 99 -15.88 5.95 -12.16
N GLU A 100 -15.34 7.03 -12.72
CA GLU A 100 -14.19 6.98 -13.64
C GLU A 100 -12.89 6.58 -12.93
N ALA A 101 -12.65 7.06 -11.71
CA ALA A 101 -11.51 6.64 -10.89
C ALA A 101 -11.56 5.14 -10.60
N HIS A 102 -12.75 4.62 -10.28
CA HIS A 102 -13.01 3.21 -10.05
C HIS A 102 -12.75 2.36 -11.31
N LYS A 103 -13.24 2.79 -12.48
CA LYS A 103 -12.92 2.14 -13.77
C LYS A 103 -11.42 2.13 -14.05
N LYS A 104 -10.74 3.23 -13.76
CA LYS A 104 -9.28 3.35 -13.94
C LYS A 104 -8.53 2.43 -12.99
N LEU A 105 -8.93 2.34 -11.72
CA LEU A 105 -8.34 1.44 -10.75
C LEU A 105 -8.52 -0.02 -11.19
N ARG A 106 -9.73 -0.38 -11.66
CA ARG A 106 -10.04 -1.69 -12.26
C ARG A 106 -9.13 -2.04 -13.44
N LYS A 107 -8.89 -1.10 -14.36
CA LYS A 107 -7.99 -1.31 -15.50
C LYS A 107 -6.59 -1.73 -15.05
N TYR A 108 -6.03 -1.11 -14.02
CA TYR A 108 -4.70 -1.47 -13.51
C TYR A 108 -4.73 -2.75 -12.69
N TYR A 109 -5.76 -2.95 -11.87
CA TYR A 109 -5.95 -4.18 -11.11
C TYR A 109 -5.99 -5.41 -12.02
N ARG A 110 -6.63 -5.33 -13.19
CA ARG A 110 -6.63 -6.39 -14.21
C ARG A 110 -5.23 -6.89 -14.60
N ARG A 111 -4.25 -6.00 -14.64
CA ARG A 111 -2.86 -6.36 -14.99
C ARG A 111 -2.20 -7.23 -13.92
N THR A 112 -2.66 -7.16 -12.67
CA THR A 112 -2.10 -7.92 -11.55
C THR A 112 -2.46 -9.41 -11.57
N TYR A 113 -3.38 -9.85 -12.42
CA TYR A 113 -3.77 -11.25 -12.57
C TYR A 113 -3.77 -11.76 -14.02
N GLN A 114 -3.23 -10.95 -14.95
CA GLN A 114 -2.89 -11.36 -16.32
C GLN A 114 -1.52 -12.06 -16.37
N ALA A 115 -0.95 -12.28 -17.57
CA ALA A 115 0.28 -13.06 -17.76
C ALA A 115 1.48 -12.62 -16.91
N GLU A 116 1.60 -11.31 -16.64
CA GLU A 116 2.67 -10.72 -15.81
C GLU A 116 2.32 -10.71 -14.30
N GLY A 117 1.07 -11.01 -13.96
CA GLY A 117 0.51 -10.87 -12.62
C GLY A 117 0.93 -11.96 -11.62
N TYR A 118 1.51 -13.05 -12.09
CA TYR A 118 1.93 -14.16 -11.23
C TYR A 118 2.99 -13.77 -10.19
N ILE A 119 3.77 -12.71 -10.44
CA ILE A 119 4.74 -12.18 -9.49
C ILE A 119 4.06 -11.76 -8.18
N TYR A 120 2.93 -11.06 -8.27
CA TYR A 120 2.16 -10.62 -7.11
C TYR A 120 1.59 -11.81 -6.33
N ALA A 121 1.09 -12.83 -7.04
CA ALA A 121 0.59 -14.06 -6.43
C ALA A 121 1.71 -14.83 -5.70
N ILE A 122 2.86 -15.02 -6.34
CA ILE A 122 4.01 -15.71 -5.75
C ILE A 122 4.52 -14.95 -4.52
N ALA A 123 4.67 -13.62 -4.62
CA ALA A 123 5.08 -12.79 -3.49
C ALA A 123 4.09 -12.87 -2.31
N THR A 124 2.79 -12.89 -2.60
CA THR A 124 1.74 -13.05 -1.59
C THR A 124 1.81 -14.43 -0.90
N ILE A 125 2.13 -15.50 -1.65
CA ILE A 125 2.29 -16.84 -1.08
C ILE A 125 3.55 -16.91 -0.21
N LEU A 126 4.62 -16.19 -0.57
CA LEU A 126 5.87 -16.09 0.19
C LEU A 126 5.77 -15.17 1.41
N ASP A 127 4.68 -14.42 1.55
CA ASP A 127 4.37 -13.73 2.80
C ASP A 127 3.84 -14.74 3.83
N PRO A 128 4.55 -14.93 4.97
CA PRO A 128 4.17 -15.90 5.98
C PRO A 128 2.86 -15.53 6.70
N THR A 129 2.37 -14.30 6.59
CA THR A 129 1.09 -13.87 7.18
C THR A 129 -0.10 -14.21 6.28
N SER A 130 0.04 -14.05 4.96
CA SER A 130 -1.04 -14.25 3.99
C SER A 130 -1.08 -15.68 3.42
N LYS A 131 0.07 -16.19 2.97
CA LYS A 131 0.25 -17.50 2.30
C LYS A 131 -0.81 -17.76 1.20
N LEU A 132 -1.10 -19.05 0.95
CA LEU A 132 -2.16 -19.49 0.04
C LEU A 132 -3.58 -19.23 0.59
N GLU A 133 -3.73 -19.07 1.91
CA GLU A 133 -5.04 -18.89 2.55
C GLU A 133 -5.75 -17.61 2.06
N LYS A 134 -4.99 -16.57 1.70
CA LYS A 134 -5.55 -15.36 1.09
C LYS A 134 -6.45 -15.64 -0.11
N PHE A 135 -6.12 -16.64 -0.93
CA PHE A 135 -6.89 -17.01 -2.12
C PHE A 135 -8.08 -17.92 -1.85
N LYS A 136 -8.31 -18.33 -0.58
CA LYS A 136 -9.55 -19.00 -0.15
C LYS A 136 -10.60 -18.03 0.37
N THR A 137 -10.27 -16.75 0.49
CA THR A 137 -11.19 -15.72 1.02
C THR A 137 -12.33 -15.48 0.03
N ALA A 138 -13.49 -15.02 0.53
CA ALA A 138 -14.68 -14.68 -0.28
C ALA A 138 -14.38 -13.79 -1.50
N THR A 139 -13.35 -12.94 -1.42
CA THR A 139 -12.80 -12.09 -2.49
C THR A 139 -12.37 -12.86 -3.75
N TRP A 140 -11.99 -14.13 -3.60
CA TRP A 140 -11.41 -14.97 -4.66
C TRP A 140 -12.32 -16.13 -5.08
N LEU A 141 -13.47 -16.29 -4.42
CA LEU A 141 -14.43 -17.39 -4.62
C LEU A 141 -15.56 -17.07 -5.61
N ASP A 142 -15.66 -15.82 -6.08
CA ASP A 142 -16.78 -15.32 -6.91
C ASP A 142 -16.55 -15.49 -8.43
N ASP A 143 -15.45 -16.14 -8.82
CA ASP A 143 -15.04 -16.36 -10.21
C ASP A 143 -15.20 -17.85 -10.54
N ASP A 144 -15.64 -18.20 -11.76
CA ASP A 144 -15.62 -19.59 -12.28
C ASP A 144 -14.20 -20.19 -12.25
N THR A 145 -13.19 -19.34 -12.05
CA THR A 145 -11.79 -19.70 -11.88
C THR A 145 -11.44 -20.03 -10.43
N ASP A 146 -10.99 -21.26 -10.17
CA ASP A 146 -10.34 -21.63 -8.91
C ASP A 146 -8.93 -21.01 -8.81
N TRP A 147 -8.87 -19.76 -8.34
CA TRP A 147 -7.64 -18.99 -8.18
C TRP A 147 -6.67 -19.63 -7.18
N TYR A 148 -7.20 -20.26 -6.13
CA TYR A 148 -6.39 -20.98 -5.15
C TYR A 148 -5.59 -22.09 -5.82
N GLN A 149 -6.24 -22.97 -6.58
CA GLN A 149 -5.55 -24.06 -7.27
C GLN A 149 -4.65 -23.56 -8.39
N LYS A 150 -5.08 -22.53 -9.12
CA LYS A 150 -4.29 -21.91 -10.19
C LYS A 150 -2.97 -21.35 -9.66
N TYR A 151 -3.01 -20.53 -8.61
CA TYR A 151 -1.79 -19.94 -8.04
C TYR A 151 -0.94 -20.96 -7.30
N ARG A 152 -1.55 -21.96 -6.64
CA ARG A 152 -0.82 -23.10 -6.09
C ARG A 152 -0.02 -23.82 -7.18
N THR A 153 -0.65 -24.18 -8.28
CA THR A 153 0.02 -24.88 -9.41
C THR A 153 1.16 -24.05 -9.98
N VAL A 154 0.98 -22.73 -10.13
CA VAL A 154 2.03 -21.82 -10.60
C VAL A 154 3.19 -21.78 -9.61
N PHE A 155 2.90 -21.64 -8.31
CA PHE A 155 3.90 -21.61 -7.26
C PHE A 155 4.73 -22.90 -7.22
N GLU A 156 4.08 -24.06 -7.32
CA GLU A 156 4.72 -25.38 -7.39
C GLU A 156 5.65 -25.49 -8.61
N LYS A 157 5.21 -25.04 -9.78
CA LYS A 157 6.04 -25.02 -11.01
C LYS A 157 7.29 -24.15 -10.83
N VAL A 158 7.14 -22.96 -10.25
CA VAL A 158 8.27 -22.05 -10.00
C VAL A 158 9.22 -22.67 -8.98
N PHE A 159 8.72 -23.28 -7.91
CA PHE A 159 9.54 -24.00 -6.95
C PHE A 159 10.38 -25.10 -7.61
N HIS A 160 9.77 -25.92 -8.47
CA HIS A 160 10.49 -26.96 -9.21
C HIS A 160 11.54 -26.39 -10.17
N PHE A 161 11.27 -25.25 -10.80
CA PHE A 161 12.26 -24.55 -11.61
C PHE A 161 13.48 -24.12 -10.77
N TYR A 162 13.26 -23.44 -9.63
CA TYR A 162 14.35 -23.04 -8.73
C TYR A 162 15.13 -24.24 -8.18
N ARG A 163 14.45 -25.34 -7.89
CA ARG A 163 15.07 -26.61 -7.49
C ARG A 163 15.99 -27.16 -8.58
N SER A 164 15.57 -27.11 -9.84
CA SER A 164 16.39 -27.60 -10.97
C SER A 164 17.64 -26.76 -11.20
N GLN A 165 17.56 -25.45 -10.96
CA GLN A 165 18.66 -24.50 -11.17
C GLN A 165 19.66 -24.44 -10.00
N ASN A 166 19.27 -24.89 -8.81
CA ASN A 166 20.12 -24.90 -7.62
C ASN A 166 20.46 -26.32 -7.13
N PRO A 167 21.06 -27.19 -7.96
CA PRO A 167 21.41 -28.55 -7.54
C PRO A 167 22.44 -28.56 -6.40
N SER A 168 23.27 -27.51 -6.30
CA SER A 168 24.31 -27.33 -5.28
C SER A 168 23.79 -26.82 -3.92
N VAL A 169 22.56 -26.29 -3.84
CA VAL A 169 21.89 -26.03 -2.56
C VAL A 169 21.46 -27.34 -1.89
N ASN A 170 21.40 -28.45 -2.66
CA ASN A 170 21.29 -29.82 -2.13
C ASN A 170 22.63 -30.36 -1.57
N THR A 171 23.71 -29.59 -1.62
CA THR A 171 25.00 -29.97 -1.04
C THR A 171 25.46 -28.92 -0.04
N PRO A 172 25.71 -29.29 1.24
CA PRO A 172 26.22 -28.33 2.20
C PRO A 172 27.57 -27.79 1.73
N SER A 173 27.71 -26.47 1.78
CA SER A 173 28.92 -25.70 1.57
C SER A 173 30.13 -26.42 2.15
N THR A 174 31.14 -26.63 1.31
CA THR A 174 32.42 -27.20 1.73
C THR A 174 33.18 -26.09 2.46
N VAL A 175 32.84 -25.86 3.73
CA VAL A 175 33.74 -25.13 4.63
C VAL A 175 34.89 -26.09 4.89
N SER A 176 36.03 -25.81 4.27
CA SER A 176 37.28 -26.56 4.44
C SER A 176 37.89 -26.23 5.80
N ASP A 177 37.23 -26.65 6.88
CA ASP A 177 37.88 -26.76 8.19
C ASP A 177 38.37 -28.19 8.36
N PRO A 178 39.60 -28.42 8.86
CA PRO A 178 40.14 -29.75 9.06
C PRO A 178 39.49 -30.40 10.30
N LEU A 179 38.22 -30.81 10.16
CA LEU A 179 37.55 -31.66 11.15
C LEU A 179 38.35 -32.97 11.29
N SER A 180 38.97 -33.18 12.45
CA SER A 180 39.69 -34.40 12.83
C SER A 180 38.87 -35.25 13.81
N GLY A 181 39.05 -36.57 13.76
CA GLY A 181 38.48 -37.53 14.72
C GLY A 181 36.96 -37.75 14.60
N LEU A 182 36.30 -37.93 15.75
CA LEU A 182 34.86 -38.27 15.87
C LEU A 182 33.94 -37.25 15.19
N ASN A 183 34.31 -35.97 15.15
CA ASN A 183 33.54 -34.94 14.47
C ASN A 183 33.49 -35.14 12.95
N LYS A 184 34.56 -35.69 12.35
CA LYS A 184 34.56 -36.11 10.94
C LYS A 184 33.61 -37.29 10.72
N ALA A 185 33.56 -38.24 11.65
CA ALA A 185 32.64 -39.37 11.60
C ALA A 185 31.17 -38.94 11.75
N PHE A 186 30.86 -38.03 12.68
CA PHE A 186 29.52 -37.44 12.82
C PHE A 186 29.12 -36.59 11.60
N TYR A 187 30.06 -35.83 11.04
CA TYR A 187 29.85 -35.10 9.78
C TYR A 187 29.58 -36.06 8.61
N HIS A 188 30.34 -37.15 8.47
CA HIS A 188 30.08 -38.15 7.43
C HIS A 188 28.77 -38.92 7.65
N LEU A 189 28.40 -39.24 8.89
CA LEU A 189 27.15 -39.92 9.20
C LEU A 189 25.93 -39.01 8.97
N SER A 190 26.02 -37.74 9.35
CA SER A 190 25.00 -36.73 9.04
C SER A 190 24.94 -36.41 7.54
N LYS A 191 26.07 -36.31 6.85
CA LYS A 191 26.14 -36.17 5.38
C LYS A 191 25.55 -37.38 4.66
N ARG A 192 25.78 -38.60 5.15
CA ARG A 192 25.18 -39.84 4.61
C ARG A 192 23.67 -39.93 4.92
N ARG A 193 23.22 -39.34 6.03
CA ARG A 193 21.78 -39.15 6.34
C ARG A 193 21.13 -38.11 5.41
N ARG A 194 21.86 -37.05 5.03
CA ARG A 194 21.43 -35.96 4.10
C ARG A 194 21.53 -36.32 2.60
N LEU A 195 22.38 -37.27 2.22
CA LEU A 195 22.48 -37.77 0.83
C LEU A 195 21.34 -38.75 0.47
N ALA A 196 20.54 -39.16 1.45
CA ALA A 196 19.42 -40.09 1.26
C ALA A 196 18.10 -39.38 0.85
N THR A 197 18.06 -38.06 0.73
CA THR A 197 16.81 -37.29 0.72
C THR A 197 16.54 -36.56 -0.59
N SER A 198 16.16 -37.32 -1.61
CA SER A 198 15.34 -36.80 -2.71
C SER A 198 13.90 -36.48 -2.27
N SER A 199 13.47 -36.98 -1.10
CA SER A 199 12.17 -36.77 -0.43
C SER A 199 12.04 -35.42 0.30
N GLU A 200 13.10 -34.91 0.95
CA GLU A 200 13.04 -33.71 1.85
C GLU A 200 12.69 -32.40 1.13
N THR A 201 12.84 -32.32 -0.20
CA THR A 201 12.58 -31.06 -0.95
C THR A 201 11.12 -30.91 -1.38
N PHE A 202 10.38 -32.02 -1.54
CA PHE A 202 8.91 -31.96 -1.60
C PHE A 202 8.33 -31.69 -0.21
N GLU A 203 9.01 -32.19 0.83
CA GLU A 203 8.71 -31.86 2.22
C GLU A 203 8.95 -30.38 2.52
N GLU A 204 9.93 -29.69 1.92
CA GLU A 204 10.15 -28.25 2.09
C GLU A 204 8.90 -27.42 1.71
N LEU A 205 8.43 -27.60 0.48
CA LEU A 205 7.27 -26.91 -0.06
C LEU A 205 6.01 -27.26 0.76
N LYS A 206 5.79 -28.55 1.01
CA LYS A 206 4.64 -29.00 1.79
C LYS A 206 4.69 -28.44 3.22
N ALA A 207 5.85 -28.50 3.88
CA ALA A 207 6.03 -27.98 5.23
C ALA A 207 5.76 -26.47 5.29
N TYR A 208 6.23 -25.68 4.32
CA TYR A 208 5.93 -24.25 4.29
C TYR A 208 4.43 -23.98 4.12
N LEU A 209 3.75 -24.71 3.23
CA LEU A 209 2.32 -24.55 2.99
C LEU A 209 1.45 -25.05 4.16
N ASP A 210 1.91 -26.07 4.89
CA ASP A 210 1.18 -26.68 6.02
C ASP A 210 1.43 -25.93 7.35
N ILE A 211 2.55 -25.21 7.50
CA ILE A 211 2.80 -24.37 8.69
C ILE A 211 1.76 -23.26 8.75
N GLU A 212 1.14 -23.07 9.92
CA GLU A 212 0.20 -21.97 10.14
C GLU A 212 0.86 -20.60 9.88
N GLY A 213 0.07 -19.66 9.39
CA GLY A 213 0.54 -18.30 9.14
C GLY A 213 1.05 -17.64 10.42
N THR A 214 2.00 -16.72 10.30
CA THR A 214 2.45 -15.92 11.45
C THR A 214 1.37 -14.88 11.79
N THR A 215 1.03 -14.74 13.06
CA THR A 215 0.07 -13.73 13.54
C THR A 215 0.81 -12.44 13.91
N GLY A 216 0.34 -11.30 13.40
CA GLY A 216 0.87 -9.97 13.71
C GLY A 216 1.85 -9.40 12.68
N GLN A 217 2.41 -8.21 13.00
CA GLN A 217 3.42 -7.57 12.17
C GLN A 217 4.70 -8.41 12.16
N THR A 218 5.01 -8.99 11.01
CA THR A 218 6.20 -9.84 10.81
C THR A 218 7.14 -9.15 9.83
N ASP A 219 8.38 -8.93 10.24
CA ASP A 219 9.45 -8.61 9.28
C ASP A 219 9.71 -9.85 8.41
N ILE A 220 9.23 -9.77 7.18
CA ILE A 220 9.31 -10.85 6.19
C ILE A 220 10.77 -11.16 5.85
N ILE A 221 11.65 -10.15 5.81
CA ILE A 221 13.07 -10.36 5.52
C ILE A 221 13.72 -11.13 6.68
N ALA A 222 13.46 -10.72 7.92
CA ALA A 222 13.96 -11.43 9.10
C ALA A 222 13.42 -12.86 9.18
N TYR A 223 12.14 -13.07 8.88
CA TYR A 223 11.51 -14.39 8.81
C TYR A 223 12.27 -15.32 7.86
N TRP A 224 12.50 -14.89 6.61
CA TRP A 224 13.20 -15.71 5.62
C TRP A 224 14.68 -15.91 5.97
N LYS A 225 15.36 -14.90 6.51
CA LYS A 225 16.76 -15.02 6.99
C LYS A 225 16.89 -16.09 8.07
N SER A 226 16.01 -16.10 9.06
CA SER A 226 16.06 -17.07 10.17
C SER A 226 15.80 -18.51 9.71
N ARG A 227 15.02 -18.70 8.64
CA ARG A 227 14.62 -20.01 8.11
C ARG A 227 15.38 -20.44 6.86
N ARG A 228 16.44 -19.72 6.48
CA ARG A 228 17.27 -20.03 5.30
C ARG A 228 17.74 -21.48 5.25
N ASN A 229 18.12 -22.06 6.39
CA ASN A 229 18.59 -23.45 6.47
C ASN A 229 17.45 -24.47 6.40
N GLN A 230 16.24 -24.07 6.82
CA GLN A 230 15.05 -24.93 6.81
C GLN A 230 14.36 -24.93 5.44
N PHE A 231 14.33 -23.77 4.77
CA PHE A 231 13.65 -23.56 3.49
C PHE A 231 14.60 -22.92 2.47
N PRO A 232 15.65 -23.63 2.00
CA PRO A 232 16.69 -23.01 1.20
C PRO A 232 16.25 -22.65 -0.23
N ILE A 233 15.34 -23.42 -0.84
CA ILE A 233 14.82 -23.12 -2.18
C ILE A 233 13.80 -21.99 -2.08
N LEU A 234 12.87 -22.05 -1.12
CA LEU A 234 11.91 -20.98 -0.89
C LEU A 234 12.59 -19.68 -0.45
N TYR A 235 13.70 -19.74 0.30
CA TYR A 235 14.51 -18.56 0.63
C TYR A 235 15.06 -17.88 -0.63
N SER A 236 15.54 -18.66 -1.61
CA SER A 236 15.97 -18.10 -2.90
C SER A 236 14.82 -17.44 -3.64
N MET A 237 13.64 -18.07 -3.67
CA MET A 237 12.44 -17.49 -4.26
C MET A 237 12.02 -16.22 -3.52
N ALA A 238 12.01 -16.22 -2.19
CA ALA A 238 11.68 -15.08 -1.36
C ALA A 238 12.59 -13.89 -1.66
N ARG A 239 13.91 -14.11 -1.75
CA ARG A 239 14.87 -13.07 -2.13
C ARG A 239 14.57 -12.49 -3.50
N ASP A 240 14.22 -13.31 -4.49
CA ASP A 240 14.09 -12.86 -5.87
C ASP A 240 12.70 -12.25 -6.16
N PHE A 241 11.63 -12.75 -5.53
CA PHE A 241 10.26 -12.27 -5.74
C PHE A 241 9.85 -11.14 -4.79
N LEU A 242 10.24 -11.17 -3.51
CA LEU A 242 9.82 -10.12 -2.56
C LEU A 242 10.58 -8.81 -2.76
N THR A 243 11.75 -8.86 -3.39
CA THR A 243 12.56 -7.66 -3.70
C THR A 243 12.12 -6.95 -4.97
N VAL A 244 11.14 -7.50 -5.70
CA VAL A 244 10.55 -6.82 -6.86
C VAL A 244 9.93 -5.51 -6.40
N ALA A 245 10.43 -4.39 -6.94
CA ALA A 245 9.86 -3.09 -6.69
C ALA A 245 8.49 -2.96 -7.37
N THR A 246 7.51 -2.45 -6.62
CA THR A 246 6.14 -2.22 -7.12
C THR A 246 6.04 -0.96 -7.98
N ASN A 247 6.99 -0.04 -7.85
CA ASN A 247 7.05 1.21 -8.59
C ASN A 247 8.50 1.59 -8.96
N GLY A 248 8.64 2.53 -9.88
CA GLY A 248 9.93 3.08 -10.29
C GLY A 248 10.44 4.22 -9.40
N VAL A 249 9.76 4.58 -8.30
CA VAL A 249 10.02 5.82 -7.56
C VAL A 249 11.43 5.85 -6.97
N SER A 250 11.94 4.72 -6.46
CA SER A 250 13.31 4.63 -5.95
C SER A 250 14.34 4.95 -7.03
N VAL A 251 14.13 4.43 -8.23
CA VAL A 251 15.01 4.64 -9.39
C VAL A 251 14.85 6.07 -9.92
N GLU A 252 13.62 6.61 -9.96
CA GLU A 252 13.36 8.01 -10.33
C GLU A 252 14.00 9.00 -9.36
N ARG A 253 13.97 8.74 -8.04
CA ARG A 253 14.67 9.56 -7.04
C ARG A 253 16.18 9.55 -7.27
N LEU A 254 16.75 8.40 -7.62
CA LEU A 254 18.16 8.31 -7.98
C LEU A 254 18.45 9.13 -9.25
N PHE A 255 17.66 8.96 -10.30
CA PHE A 255 17.80 9.72 -11.55
C PHE A 255 17.51 11.21 -11.41
N ASN A 256 16.69 11.64 -10.46
CA ASN A 256 16.50 13.07 -10.21
C ASN A 256 17.81 13.75 -9.78
N SER A 257 18.70 13.02 -9.12
CA SER A 257 20.05 13.50 -8.76
C SER A 257 20.96 13.64 -10.00
N SER A 258 20.59 13.03 -11.14
CA SER A 258 21.35 13.18 -12.38
C SER A 258 21.34 14.62 -12.92
N ARG A 259 20.37 15.46 -12.52
CA ARG A 259 20.37 16.89 -12.90
C ARG A 259 21.56 17.65 -12.32
N ASP A 260 22.06 17.20 -11.17
CA ASP A 260 23.23 17.80 -10.53
C ASP A 260 24.54 17.32 -11.18
N ILE A 261 24.54 16.09 -11.71
CA ILE A 261 25.67 15.48 -12.42
C ILE A 261 25.77 16.04 -13.85
N CYS A 262 24.68 15.90 -14.61
CA CYS A 262 24.52 16.30 -16.00
C CYS A 262 23.96 17.73 -16.12
N HIS A 263 24.46 18.63 -15.28
CA HIS A 263 24.03 20.02 -15.32
C HIS A 263 24.42 20.67 -16.65
N TYR A 264 23.65 21.65 -17.14
CA TYR A 264 23.88 22.29 -18.46
C TYR A 264 25.27 22.95 -18.59
N ARG A 265 25.94 23.26 -17.47
CA ARG A 265 27.32 23.79 -17.41
C ARG A 265 28.41 22.71 -17.37
N ARG A 266 28.06 21.44 -17.16
CA ARG A 266 28.95 20.26 -17.05
C ARG A 266 28.61 19.19 -18.10
N SER A 267 28.23 19.60 -19.31
CA SER A 267 27.70 18.74 -20.37
C SER A 267 28.76 17.96 -21.19
N ARG A 268 29.98 17.78 -20.69
CA ARG A 268 31.08 17.09 -21.40
C ARG A 268 31.53 15.78 -20.72
N LEU A 269 30.69 15.20 -19.88
CA LEU A 269 30.97 13.90 -19.27
C LEU A 269 30.64 12.77 -20.27
N TYR A 270 31.50 11.75 -20.32
CA TYR A 270 31.21 10.54 -21.08
C TYR A 270 30.14 9.70 -20.36
N PRO A 271 29.34 8.89 -21.08
CA PRO A 271 28.33 8.01 -20.48
C PRO A 271 28.87 7.17 -19.33
N ASP A 272 30.03 6.53 -19.51
CA ASP A 272 30.68 5.70 -18.49
C ASP A 272 31.03 6.50 -17.23
N THR A 273 31.40 7.77 -17.38
CA THR A 273 31.70 8.65 -16.24
C THR A 273 30.42 9.02 -15.49
N ILE A 274 29.33 9.28 -16.21
CA ILE A 274 28.02 9.57 -15.61
C ILE A 274 27.54 8.34 -14.83
N GLU A 275 27.64 7.16 -15.42
CA GLU A 275 27.29 5.89 -14.76
C GLU A 275 28.10 5.67 -13.48
N ALA A 276 29.43 5.81 -13.54
CA ALA A 276 30.28 5.65 -12.37
C ALA A 276 29.95 6.64 -11.24
N ILE A 277 29.68 7.90 -11.57
CA ILE A 277 29.27 8.91 -10.57
C ILE A 277 27.91 8.55 -9.98
N MET A 278 26.94 8.13 -10.80
CA MET A 278 25.61 7.73 -10.33
C MET A 278 25.68 6.52 -9.38
N LEU A 279 26.50 5.52 -9.72
CA LEU A 279 26.73 4.35 -8.86
C LEU A 279 27.40 4.75 -7.54
N GLN A 280 28.46 5.55 -7.60
CA GLN A 280 29.15 6.04 -6.39
C GLN A 280 28.21 6.82 -5.46
N MET A 281 27.45 7.79 -6.00
CA MET A 281 26.48 8.55 -5.22
C MET A 281 25.40 7.67 -4.60
N CYS A 282 24.97 6.62 -5.30
CA CYS A 282 24.02 5.67 -4.77
C CYS A 282 24.61 4.92 -3.56
N THR A 283 25.83 4.41 -3.68
CA THR A 283 26.55 3.69 -2.62
C THR A 283 26.82 4.59 -1.41
N ASP A 284 27.30 5.82 -1.64
CA ASP A 284 27.55 6.79 -0.57
C ASP A 284 26.27 7.09 0.20
N ARG A 285 25.14 7.24 -0.50
CA ARG A 285 23.84 7.51 0.13
C ARG A 285 23.34 6.35 1.00
N PHE A 286 23.57 5.11 0.58
CA PHE A 286 23.27 3.94 1.42
C PHE A 286 24.15 3.92 2.67
N THR A 287 25.45 4.18 2.51
CA THR A 287 26.42 4.19 3.61
C THR A 287 26.08 5.28 4.64
N ILE A 288 25.83 6.52 4.16
CA ILE A 288 25.43 7.65 5.02
C ILE A 288 24.12 7.35 5.75
N ASN A 289 23.14 6.75 5.08
CA ASN A 289 21.88 6.38 5.73
C ASN A 289 22.08 5.32 6.83
N GLU A 290 22.95 4.33 6.59
CA GLU A 290 23.27 3.31 7.58
C GLU A 290 23.99 3.91 8.80
N GLU A 291 25.00 4.75 8.57
CA GLU A 291 25.68 5.51 9.62
C GLU A 291 24.72 6.41 10.40
N TYR A 292 23.80 7.09 9.71
CA TYR A 292 22.79 7.94 10.34
C TYR A 292 21.82 7.14 11.22
N GLN A 293 21.38 5.97 10.78
CA GLN A 293 20.53 5.10 11.61
C GLN A 293 21.28 4.58 12.84
N GLN A 294 22.55 4.20 12.69
CA GLN A 294 23.40 3.81 13.83
C GLN A 294 23.53 4.95 14.84
N ILE A 295 23.72 6.19 14.39
CA ILE A 295 23.76 7.37 15.27
C ILE A 295 22.42 7.56 15.98
N LEU A 296 21.29 7.45 15.28
CA LEU A 296 19.97 7.58 15.90
C LEU A 296 19.71 6.52 16.98
N ASP A 297 20.16 5.29 16.76
CA ASP A 297 20.01 4.19 17.73
C ASP A 297 20.89 4.40 18.98
N GLU A 298 21.98 5.16 18.88
CA GLU A 298 22.89 5.49 19.99
C GLU A 298 22.48 6.74 20.79
N VAL A 299 21.59 7.58 20.24
CA VAL A 299 21.18 8.85 20.86
C VAL A 299 19.91 8.66 21.70
N ASP A 300 19.95 9.10 22.96
CA ASP A 300 18.79 9.11 23.86
C ASP A 300 17.68 9.99 23.27
N PRO A 301 16.44 9.50 23.08
CA PRO A 301 15.33 10.28 22.52
C PRO A 301 15.10 11.63 23.21
N ASP A 302 15.42 11.73 24.50
CA ASP A 302 15.26 12.95 25.30
C ASP A 302 16.37 14.00 25.07
N SER A 303 17.46 13.62 24.38
CA SER A 303 18.60 14.51 24.10
C SER A 303 18.51 15.20 22.72
N ILE A 304 17.56 14.81 21.88
CA ILE A 304 17.37 15.41 20.55
C ILE A 304 16.39 16.59 20.65
N VAL A 305 16.93 17.80 20.83
CA VAL A 305 16.17 19.05 20.62
C VAL A 305 15.98 19.25 19.11
N PHE A 306 14.89 18.74 18.56
CA PHE A 306 14.49 19.06 17.20
C PHE A 306 14.10 20.54 17.11
N VAL A 307 14.86 21.33 16.35
CA VAL A 307 14.44 22.64 15.85
C VAL A 307 13.27 22.39 14.89
N HIS A 308 12.07 22.67 15.37
CA HIS A 308 10.78 22.63 14.66
C HIS A 308 10.61 21.51 13.62
N LYS A 309 10.03 20.39 14.07
CA LYS A 309 9.11 19.64 13.20
C LYS A 309 8.11 20.65 12.66
N GLU A 310 7.98 20.77 11.34
CA GLU A 310 6.65 21.05 10.80
C GLU A 310 5.76 19.95 11.39
N GLU A 311 4.81 20.35 12.23
CA GLU A 311 3.82 19.43 12.78
C GLU A 311 3.13 18.74 11.58
N ASP A 312 3.53 17.50 11.28
CA ASP A 312 2.59 16.50 10.80
C ASP A 312 1.67 16.21 11.98
N ASP A 313 0.75 17.15 12.18
CA ASP A 313 -0.40 16.99 13.04
C ASP A 313 -1.35 16.02 12.35
N ASP A 314 -1.10 14.73 12.59
CA ASP A 314 -2.00 13.62 12.23
C ASP A 314 -3.18 13.52 13.23
N THR A 315 -3.36 14.52 14.12
CA THR A 315 -4.63 14.65 14.85
C THR A 315 -5.65 15.36 13.96
N THR A 316 -6.11 14.63 12.94
CA THR A 316 -7.38 14.97 12.32
C THR A 316 -8.43 14.80 13.41
N GLU A 317 -8.95 15.91 13.93
CA GLU A 317 -10.18 15.91 14.73
C GLU A 317 -11.22 15.02 14.04
N ALA A 318 -11.97 14.25 14.83
CA ALA A 318 -12.90 13.26 14.34
C ALA A 318 -13.72 13.80 13.14
N PRO A 319 -13.86 13.01 12.06
CA PRO A 319 -14.45 13.47 10.82
C PRO A 319 -15.83 14.09 11.07
N LEU A 320 -16.05 15.31 10.57
CA LEU A 320 -17.39 15.86 10.44
C LEU A 320 -18.12 15.03 9.39
N TYR A 321 -18.77 13.98 9.86
CA TYR A 321 -19.67 13.15 9.08
C TYR A 321 -20.65 14.08 8.38
N ILE A 322 -20.71 14.02 7.04
CA ILE A 322 -21.77 14.67 6.28
C ILE A 322 -23.06 14.08 6.79
N SER A 323 -23.75 14.86 7.63
CA SER A 323 -25.02 14.49 8.20
C SER A 323 -26.03 14.30 7.07
N ASP A 324 -26.91 13.30 7.23
CA ASP A 324 -28.03 13.09 6.32
C ASP A 324 -28.96 14.32 6.24
N ASN A 325 -28.80 15.29 7.14
CA ASN A 325 -29.62 16.49 7.27
C ASN A 325 -29.08 17.72 6.52
N GLU A 326 -27.90 17.68 5.88
CA GLU A 326 -27.34 18.86 5.18
C GLU A 326 -28.16 19.33 3.96
N ASP A 327 -29.20 18.60 3.55
CA ASP A 327 -30.02 18.94 2.40
C ASP A 327 -31.36 19.64 2.80
N MET A 328 -31.50 20.13 4.05
CA MET A 328 -32.75 20.75 4.57
C MET A 328 -32.71 22.27 4.77
N ASP A 329 -31.55 22.94 4.65
CA ASP A 329 -31.43 24.37 4.99
C ASP A 329 -31.51 25.33 3.78
N ASP A 330 -31.71 24.81 2.55
CA ASP A 330 -31.80 25.64 1.34
C ASP A 330 -33.26 25.95 0.90
N MET A 331 -34.22 25.88 1.82
CA MET A 331 -35.64 26.17 1.54
C MET A 331 -36.25 27.06 2.63
N ASP A 332 -35.76 28.30 2.79
CA ASP A 332 -36.51 29.36 3.46
C ASP A 332 -36.16 30.73 2.83
N GLU A 333 -36.69 30.98 1.62
CA GLU A 333 -37.07 32.34 1.22
C GLU A 333 -38.60 32.44 1.40
N ASP A 334 -39.03 32.96 2.55
CA ASP A 334 -40.44 33.24 2.83
C ASP A 334 -40.73 34.73 2.57
N PRO A 335 -41.78 35.10 1.80
CA PRO A 335 -42.42 36.40 1.90
C PRO A 335 -43.65 36.33 2.84
N GLU A 336 -43.75 37.32 3.72
CA GLU A 336 -44.81 37.55 4.73
C GLU A 336 -46.27 37.31 4.23
N ASP A 337 -47.12 36.66 5.04
CA ASP A 337 -48.08 37.29 6.00
C ASP A 337 -49.35 36.42 6.26
N GLY A 338 -49.87 36.42 7.51
CA GLY A 338 -51.30 36.13 7.80
C GLY A 338 -51.76 34.97 8.72
N LEU A 339 -51.66 35.16 10.06
CA LEU A 339 -52.64 34.89 11.16
C LEU A 339 -53.50 33.57 11.26
N LEU A 340 -53.14 32.69 12.23
CA LEU A 340 -53.89 31.99 13.35
C LEU A 340 -55.30 31.32 13.17
N PRO A 341 -55.78 30.39 14.05
CA PRO A 341 -55.15 29.48 15.04
C PRO A 341 -55.67 27.99 15.04
N GLU A 342 -54.99 27.07 15.77
CA GLU A 342 -55.36 25.65 16.09
C GLU A 342 -56.60 25.50 17.05
N PRO A 343 -57.06 24.32 17.60
CA PRO A 343 -56.55 22.90 17.69
C PRO A 343 -57.70 21.81 17.69
N PRO A 344 -57.72 20.61 18.39
CA PRO A 344 -56.71 19.78 19.11
C PRO A 344 -56.81 18.21 19.01
N HIS A 345 -55.79 17.52 19.59
CA HIS A 345 -55.70 16.12 20.14
C HIS A 345 -55.58 14.92 19.13
N THR A 346 -54.94 13.75 19.38
CA THR A 346 -54.53 13.02 20.61
C THR A 346 -53.54 11.85 20.28
N THR A 347 -52.67 11.50 21.25
CA THR A 347 -52.11 10.17 21.62
C THR A 347 -51.08 9.37 20.78
N ARG A 348 -49.91 9.17 21.44
CA ARG A 348 -49.15 7.92 21.71
C ARG A 348 -49.04 6.83 20.63
N THR A 349 -47.79 6.43 20.33
CA THR A 349 -47.29 5.07 20.66
C THR A 349 -45.76 5.01 20.63
N VAL A 350 -45.20 4.42 21.70
CA VAL A 350 -43.81 3.96 21.81
C VAL A 350 -43.70 2.63 21.05
N LYS A 351 -42.65 2.44 20.25
CA LYS A 351 -42.12 1.11 19.94
C LYS A 351 -40.61 1.14 19.76
N GLU A 352 -40.00 0.16 20.42
CA GLU A 352 -38.58 -0.08 20.61
C GLU A 352 -37.85 -0.49 19.32
N THR A 353 -36.56 -0.16 19.31
CA THR A 353 -35.42 -0.92 18.79
C THR A 353 -35.59 -1.75 17.51
N ARG A 354 -34.82 -1.38 16.47
CA ARG A 354 -34.09 -2.39 15.69
C ARG A 354 -32.83 -1.83 15.04
N SER A 355 -31.71 -2.21 15.61
CA SER A 355 -30.37 -2.25 15.00
C SER A 355 -30.44 -2.88 13.61
N LEU A 356 -30.05 -2.15 12.56
CA LEU A 356 -29.80 -2.69 11.23
C LEU A 356 -28.30 -2.72 10.98
N ARG A 357 -27.70 -3.85 11.35
CA ARG A 357 -26.50 -4.37 10.68
C ARG A 357 -26.92 -4.75 9.27
N HIS A 358 -26.32 -4.13 8.27
CA HIS A 358 -26.21 -4.69 6.92
C HIS A 358 -24.81 -4.42 6.37
N HIS A 359 -23.85 -5.21 6.85
CA HIS A 359 -22.62 -5.50 6.11
C HIS A 359 -22.90 -6.71 5.22
N GLU A 360 -23.37 -6.46 4.00
CA GLU A 360 -23.34 -7.44 2.93
C GLU A 360 -23.03 -6.70 1.63
N ARG A 361 -21.78 -6.80 1.15
CA ARG A 361 -21.41 -6.70 -0.28
C ARG A 361 -19.99 -7.24 -0.47
N ARG A 362 -19.82 -8.02 -1.53
CA ARG A 362 -18.79 -9.05 -1.70
C ARG A 362 -17.68 -8.62 -2.67
N PRO A 363 -16.44 -9.11 -2.51
CA PRO A 363 -15.25 -8.49 -3.09
C PRO A 363 -14.75 -9.13 -4.41
N GLY A 364 -15.52 -10.04 -5.03
CA GLY A 364 -15.25 -10.59 -6.36
C GLY A 364 -15.72 -9.70 -7.53
N GLN A 365 -16.48 -8.65 -7.26
CA GLN A 365 -17.17 -7.83 -8.27
C GLN A 365 -16.27 -6.99 -9.19
N TYR A 366 -14.98 -6.83 -8.89
CA TYR A 366 -14.13 -5.90 -9.63
C TYR A 366 -13.41 -6.53 -10.83
N LYS A 367 -13.59 -7.83 -11.08
CA LYS A 367 -12.82 -8.55 -12.11
C LYS A 367 -13.47 -8.63 -13.50
N GLU A 368 -14.71 -8.21 -13.67
CA GLU A 368 -15.38 -8.14 -14.99
C GLU A 368 -15.09 -6.86 -15.76
#